data_AF-W4S8Z1-F1
#
_entry.id   AF-W4S8Z1-F1
#
_cell.length_a   1.000
_cell.length_b   1.000
_cell.length_c   1.000
_cell.angle_alpha   90.00
_cell.angle_beta   90.00
_cell.angle_gamma   90.00
#
_symmetry.space_group_name_H-M   'P 1'
#
loop_
_entity.id
_entity.type
_entity.pdbx_description
1 polymer ?
#
loop_
_entity_poly.entity_id
_entity_poly.type
_entity_poly.pdbx_seq_one_letter_code
_entity_poly.pdbx_strand_id
1 'polypeptide(L)'
;MRLARSQARPDLDWQVGVRRLEANDATALLGSVSLALGSAARAQPEIRAAEAELSLLDIERQSQALTLYTTLADAHGRYRAAQLEVARMRSDVLPALARADAAAERAYRAGATSYLDWAQLQAQRSDARQQQLAAALEAQTALIEIQRLTGQPFVADSTAQVGP
;
A
#
# COMPACT_ATOMS: atom_id res chain seq x y z
N MET A 1 8.23 -26.53 2.84
CA MET A 1 7.57 -27.72 2.24
C MET A 1 8.55 -28.83 1.81
N ARG A 2 9.54 -28.58 0.93
CA ARG A 2 10.50 -29.61 0.48
C ARG A 2 11.30 -30.26 1.63
N LEU A 3 11.74 -29.45 2.59
CA LEU A 3 12.50 -29.93 3.76
C LEU A 3 11.64 -30.78 4.72
N ALA A 4 10.42 -30.33 5.06
CA ALA A 4 9.52 -31.11 5.91
C ALA A 4 9.13 -32.46 5.26
N ARG A 5 8.98 -32.50 3.93
CA ARG A 5 8.70 -33.74 3.20
C ARG A 5 9.91 -34.67 3.07
N SER A 6 11.15 -34.16 3.07
CA SER A 6 12.33 -35.02 3.00
C SER A 6 12.54 -35.80 4.30
N GLN A 7 12.20 -35.22 5.46
CA GLN A 7 12.31 -35.89 6.76
C GLN A 7 11.33 -37.07 6.95
N ALA A 8 10.30 -37.19 6.10
CA ALA A 8 9.40 -38.34 6.11
C ALA A 8 10.00 -39.59 5.48
N ARG A 9 11.14 -39.47 4.77
CA ARG A 9 11.85 -40.62 4.20
C ARG A 9 12.85 -41.17 5.24
N PRO A 10 12.89 -42.50 5.45
CA PRO A 10 13.93 -43.11 6.27
C PRO A 10 15.29 -42.99 5.56
N ASP A 11 16.27 -42.46 6.26
CA ASP A 11 17.66 -42.42 5.79
C ASP A 11 18.42 -43.64 6.34
N LEU A 12 19.25 -44.24 5.48
CA LEU A 12 20.09 -45.39 5.78
C LEU A 12 21.53 -44.91 6.00
N ASP A 13 22.02 -45.02 7.22
CA ASP A 13 23.39 -44.70 7.57
C ASP A 13 24.21 -45.98 7.73
N TRP A 14 25.47 -45.95 7.29
CA TRP A 14 26.39 -47.06 7.44
C TRP A 14 27.79 -46.54 7.79
N GLN A 15 28.53 -47.30 8.60
CA GLN A 15 29.88 -46.95 9.04
C GLN A 15 30.76 -48.20 9.07
N VAL A 16 32.04 -48.04 8.74
CA VAL A 16 33.06 -49.11 8.79
C VAL A 16 34.30 -48.58 9.50
N GLY A 17 34.87 -49.38 10.39
CA GLY A 17 36.07 -49.03 11.16
C GLY A 17 36.97 -50.24 11.42
N VAL A 18 38.23 -49.97 11.72
CA VAL A 18 39.23 -50.99 12.05
C VAL A 18 39.78 -50.69 13.45
N ARG A 19 39.85 -51.70 14.31
CA ARG A 19 40.35 -51.55 15.69
C ARG A 19 41.37 -52.63 16.01
N ARG A 20 42.54 -52.25 16.53
CA ARG A 20 43.55 -53.16 17.05
C ARG A 20 43.18 -53.57 18.48
N LEU A 21 43.30 -54.86 18.77
CA LEU A 21 43.03 -55.47 20.07
C LEU A 21 44.36 -55.80 20.74
N GLU A 22 44.76 -54.96 21.70
CA GLU A 22 46.04 -55.05 22.43
C GLU A 22 46.24 -56.37 23.19
N ALA A 23 45.17 -57.12 23.48
CA ALA A 23 45.24 -58.38 24.21
C ALA A 23 45.87 -59.53 23.40
N ASN A 24 45.65 -59.56 22.08
CA ASN A 24 46.00 -60.70 21.23
C ASN A 24 46.71 -60.29 19.92
N ASP A 25 47.10 -59.02 19.79
CA ASP A 25 47.64 -58.41 18.56
C ASP A 25 46.75 -58.60 17.31
N ALA A 26 45.44 -58.74 17.54
CA ALA A 26 44.45 -58.97 16.50
C ALA A 26 43.87 -57.66 15.96
N THR A 27 43.61 -57.60 14.66
CA THR A 27 42.92 -56.47 14.02
C THR A 27 41.47 -56.87 13.73
N ALA A 28 40.52 -56.17 14.33
CA ALA A 28 39.10 -56.38 14.10
C ALA A 28 38.56 -55.35 13.10
N LEU A 29 37.77 -55.82 12.14
CA LEU A 29 36.96 -54.98 11.25
C LEU A 29 35.54 -54.91 11.83
N LEU A 30 35.01 -53.70 11.97
CA LEU A 30 33.65 -53.46 12.42
C LEU A 30 32.86 -52.73 11.33
N GLY A 31 31.62 -53.17 11.09
CA GLY A 31 30.65 -52.48 10.26
C GLY A 31 29.35 -52.29 11.02
N SER A 32 28.72 -51.12 10.92
CA SER A 32 27.40 -50.83 11.46
C SER A 32 26.50 -50.26 10.38
N VAL A 33 25.19 -50.55 10.48
CA VAL A 33 24.13 -50.01 9.63
C VAL A 33 22.99 -49.59 10.54
N SER A 34 22.44 -48.40 10.34
CA SER A 34 21.30 -47.88 11.10
C SER A 34 20.21 -47.34 10.18
N LEU A 35 18.95 -47.63 10.53
CA LEU A 35 17.76 -47.16 9.82
C LEU A 35 16.78 -46.54 10.82
N ALA A 36 16.40 -45.29 10.59
CA ALA A 36 15.46 -44.58 11.46
C ALA A 36 14.00 -45.01 11.20
N LEU A 37 13.47 -45.93 12.01
CA LEU A 37 12.06 -46.35 11.93
C LEU A 37 11.12 -45.23 12.40
N GLY A 38 9.93 -45.12 11.80
CA GLY A 38 8.90 -44.14 12.18
C GLY A 38 9.16 -42.70 11.75
N SER A 39 10.10 -42.44 10.83
CA SER A 39 10.40 -41.11 10.29
C SER A 39 9.16 -40.40 9.71
N ALA A 40 8.32 -41.13 8.96
CA ALA A 40 7.07 -40.61 8.42
C ALA A 40 6.08 -40.11 9.50
N ALA A 41 5.95 -40.84 10.61
CA ALA A 41 5.08 -40.43 11.72
C ALA A 41 5.65 -39.22 12.47
N ARG A 42 6.97 -39.13 12.64
CA ARG A 42 7.65 -37.98 13.26
C ARG A 42 7.60 -36.72 12.41
N ALA A 43 7.68 -36.83 11.08
CA ALA A 43 7.65 -35.69 10.16
C ALA A 43 6.24 -35.13 9.90
N GLN A 44 5.17 -35.89 10.20
CA GLN A 44 3.81 -35.46 9.88
C GLN A 44 3.37 -34.13 10.55
N PRO A 45 3.64 -33.89 11.85
CA PRO A 45 3.37 -32.59 12.47
C PRO A 45 4.07 -31.43 11.75
N GLU A 46 5.32 -31.60 11.36
CA GLU A 46 6.11 -30.58 10.64
C GLU A 46 5.58 -30.35 9.22
N ILE A 47 5.14 -31.41 8.53
CA ILE A 47 4.50 -31.30 7.22
C ILE A 47 3.19 -30.50 7.33
N ARG A 48 2.35 -30.82 8.32
CA ARG A 48 1.09 -30.08 8.56
C ARG A 48 1.34 -28.61 8.92
N ALA A 49 2.34 -28.33 9.76
CA ALA A 49 2.73 -26.96 10.09
C ALA A 49 3.18 -26.20 8.83
N ALA A 50 4.04 -26.80 8.00
CA ALA A 50 4.49 -26.20 6.75
C ALA A 50 3.36 -26.00 5.71
N GLU A 51 2.34 -26.87 5.72
CA GLU A 51 1.14 -26.71 4.87
C GLU A 51 0.24 -25.58 5.38
N ALA A 52 0.11 -25.42 6.70
CA ALA A 52 -0.61 -24.29 7.31
C ALA A 52 0.10 -22.95 7.09
N GLU A 53 1.43 -22.90 7.15
CA GLU A 53 2.20 -21.69 6.82
C GLU A 53 1.98 -21.26 5.37
N LEU A 54 1.91 -22.22 4.44
CA LEU A 54 1.63 -21.92 3.02
C LEU A 54 0.22 -21.40 2.80
N SER A 55 -0.78 -21.94 3.50
CA SER A 55 -2.16 -21.44 3.39
C SER A 55 -2.29 -20.03 3.98
N LEU A 56 -1.60 -19.75 5.09
CA LEU A 56 -1.53 -18.40 5.67
C LEU A 56 -0.94 -17.40 4.68
N LEU A 57 0.14 -17.75 3.98
CA LEU A 57 0.77 -16.89 2.97
C LEU A 57 -0.19 -16.53 1.83
N ASP A 58 -1.09 -17.44 1.44
CA ASP A 58 -2.10 -17.14 0.42
C ASP A 58 -3.14 -16.13 0.92
N ILE A 59 -3.60 -16.30 2.16
CA ILE A 59 -4.51 -15.36 2.83
C ILE A 59 -3.86 -13.99 2.98
N GLU A 60 -2.58 -13.93 3.39
CA GLU A 60 -1.82 -12.69 3.50
C GLU A 60 -1.70 -11.98 2.15
N ARG A 61 -1.39 -12.72 1.07
CA ARG A 61 -1.36 -12.16 -0.29
C ARG A 61 -2.72 -11.59 -0.71
N GLN A 62 -3.81 -12.31 -0.46
CA GLN A 62 -5.16 -11.83 -0.77
C GLN A 62 -5.52 -10.57 0.01
N SER A 63 -5.19 -10.53 1.30
CA SER A 63 -5.40 -9.36 2.17
C SER A 63 -4.60 -8.14 1.70
N GLN A 64 -3.34 -8.34 1.32
CA GLN A 64 -2.50 -7.28 0.76
C GLN A 64 -3.05 -6.76 -0.57
N ALA A 65 -3.48 -7.65 -1.47
CA ALA A 65 -4.08 -7.27 -2.74
C ALA A 65 -5.36 -6.44 -2.55
N LEU A 66 -6.23 -6.85 -1.61
CA LEU A 66 -7.43 -6.10 -1.28
C LEU A 66 -7.09 -4.72 -0.70
N THR A 67 -6.09 -4.65 0.19
CA THR A 67 -5.62 -3.38 0.76
C THR A 67 -5.12 -2.41 -0.31
N LEU A 68 -4.36 -2.91 -1.30
CA LEU A 68 -3.89 -2.09 -2.42
C LEU A 68 -5.06 -1.58 -3.26
N TYR A 69 -6.04 -2.44 -3.56
CA TYR A 69 -7.22 -2.07 -4.33
C TYR A 69 -8.07 -1.01 -3.61
N THR A 70 -8.34 -1.20 -2.31
CA THR A 70 -9.15 -0.25 -1.54
C THR A 70 -8.46 1.09 -1.39
N THR A 71 -7.14 1.09 -1.16
CA THR A 71 -6.35 2.33 -1.07
C THR A 71 -6.36 3.09 -2.40
N LEU A 72 -6.24 2.39 -3.54
CA LEU A 72 -6.32 3.03 -4.86
C LEU A 72 -7.72 3.58 -5.14
N ALA A 73 -8.77 2.81 -4.82
CA ALA A 73 -10.15 3.24 -5.01
C ALA A 73 -10.48 4.49 -4.17
N ASP A 74 -10.02 4.53 -2.91
CA ASP A 74 -10.16 5.69 -2.03
C ASP A 74 -9.44 6.93 -2.60
N ALA A 75 -8.17 6.78 -2.99
CA ALA A 75 -7.41 7.88 -3.60
C ALA A 75 -8.07 8.41 -4.87
N HIS A 76 -8.60 7.51 -5.72
CA HIS A 76 -9.35 7.90 -6.90
C HIS A 76 -10.65 8.64 -6.57
N GLY A 77 -11.39 8.16 -5.57
CA GLY A 77 -12.61 8.81 -5.07
C GLY A 77 -12.33 10.23 -4.58
N ARG A 78 -11.32 10.41 -3.72
CA ARG A 78 -10.88 11.72 -3.21
C ARG A 78 -10.45 12.66 -4.33
N TYR A 79 -9.66 12.18 -5.29
CA TYR A 79 -9.26 12.95 -6.46
C TYR A 79 -10.46 13.49 -7.26
N ARG A 80 -11.42 12.62 -7.57
CA ARG A 80 -12.63 12.99 -8.35
C ARG A 80 -13.51 13.98 -7.59
N ALA A 81 -13.70 13.78 -6.29
CA ALA A 81 -14.48 14.68 -5.45
C ALA A 81 -13.84 16.07 -5.37
N ALA A 82 -12.54 16.14 -5.09
CA ALA A 82 -11.79 17.38 -4.99
C ALA A 82 -11.75 18.16 -6.32
N GLN A 83 -11.56 17.47 -7.44
CA GLN A 83 -11.66 18.07 -8.79
C GLN A 83 -13.04 18.69 -9.05
N LEU A 84 -14.11 17.98 -8.69
CA LEU A 84 -15.48 18.49 -8.83
C LEU A 84 -15.69 19.72 -7.94
N GLU A 85 -15.20 19.70 -6.71
CA GLU A 85 -15.29 20.83 -5.78
C GLU A 85 -14.57 22.07 -6.33
N VAL A 86 -13.32 21.93 -6.81
CA VAL A 86 -12.58 23.03 -7.44
C VAL A 86 -13.35 23.61 -8.63
N ALA A 87 -13.92 22.74 -9.48
CA ALA A 87 -14.70 23.15 -10.62
C ALA A 87 -15.95 23.95 -10.20
N ARG A 88 -16.70 23.44 -9.22
CA ARG A 88 -17.90 24.11 -8.65
C ARG A 88 -17.58 25.43 -7.99
N MET A 89 -16.47 25.51 -7.23
CA MET A 89 -16.05 26.78 -6.64
C MET A 89 -15.72 27.81 -7.71
N ARG A 90 -15.07 27.38 -8.80
CA ARG A 90 -14.70 28.25 -9.92
C ARG A 90 -15.90 28.71 -10.74
N SER A 91 -16.84 27.81 -11.05
CA SER A 91 -17.94 28.10 -11.97
C SER A 91 -19.15 28.73 -11.29
N ASP A 92 -19.43 28.36 -10.04
CA ASP A 92 -20.72 28.65 -9.41
C ASP A 92 -20.55 29.57 -8.19
N VAL A 93 -19.71 29.18 -7.22
CA VAL A 93 -19.64 29.86 -5.92
C VAL A 93 -18.89 31.18 -5.97
N LEU A 94 -17.64 31.20 -6.44
CA LEU A 94 -16.84 32.42 -6.50
C LEU A 94 -17.45 33.51 -7.39
N PRO A 95 -18.02 33.18 -8.57
CA PRO A 95 -18.70 34.18 -9.39
C PRO A 95 -19.97 34.75 -8.71
N ALA A 96 -20.71 33.93 -7.97
CA ALA A 96 -21.89 34.41 -7.22
C ALA A 96 -21.47 35.36 -6.09
N LEU A 97 -20.46 34.99 -5.30
CA LEU A 97 -19.91 35.85 -4.24
C LEU A 97 -19.32 37.14 -4.81
N ALA A 98 -18.66 37.10 -5.96
CA ALA A 98 -18.14 38.30 -6.63
C ALA A 98 -19.25 39.28 -7.05
N ARG A 99 -20.37 38.75 -7.57
CA ARG A 99 -21.54 39.57 -7.93
C ARG A 99 -22.20 40.17 -6.68
N ALA A 100 -22.31 39.39 -5.61
CA ALA A 100 -22.87 39.86 -4.35
C ALA A 100 -22.00 40.96 -3.72
N ASP A 101 -20.67 40.82 -3.78
CA ASP A 101 -19.68 41.80 -3.27
C ASP A 101 -19.81 43.14 -4.00
N ALA A 102 -19.88 43.10 -5.34
CA ALA A 102 -20.12 44.31 -6.13
C ALA A 102 -21.50 44.95 -5.90
N ALA A 103 -22.51 44.18 -5.47
CA ALA A 103 -23.81 44.73 -5.10
C ALA A 103 -23.78 45.37 -3.71
N ALA A 104 -23.15 44.70 -2.74
CA ALA A 104 -22.98 45.20 -1.37
C ALA A 104 -22.14 46.49 -1.34
N GLU A 105 -21.04 46.55 -2.11
CA GLU A 105 -20.22 47.76 -2.25
C GLU A 105 -21.04 48.96 -2.75
N ARG A 106 -21.90 48.75 -3.76
CA ARG A 106 -22.79 49.79 -4.30
C ARG A 106 -23.82 50.23 -3.26
N ALA A 107 -24.45 49.29 -2.56
CA ALA A 107 -25.42 49.59 -1.51
C ALA A 107 -24.77 50.36 -0.35
N TYR A 108 -23.56 49.99 0.04
CA TYR A 108 -22.80 50.66 1.10
C TYR A 108 -22.47 52.09 0.72
N ARG A 109 -21.95 52.31 -0.50
CA ARG A 109 -21.67 53.66 -1.02
C ARG A 109 -22.91 54.55 -1.12
N ALA A 110 -24.09 53.95 -1.34
CA ALA A 110 -25.37 54.64 -1.34
C ALA A 110 -25.95 54.87 0.07
N GLY A 111 -25.29 54.40 1.13
CA GLY A 111 -25.78 54.49 2.51
C GLY A 111 -26.93 53.53 2.84
N ALA A 112 -27.20 52.54 1.98
CA ALA A 112 -28.33 51.63 2.10
C ALA A 112 -28.02 50.34 2.91
N THR A 113 -26.75 50.05 3.19
CA THR A 113 -26.30 48.93 4.03
C THR A 113 -25.11 49.36 4.89
N SER A 114 -24.82 48.64 5.97
CA SER A 114 -23.68 48.94 6.83
C SER A 114 -22.35 48.47 6.19
N TYR A 115 -21.23 49.09 6.61
CA TYR A 115 -19.90 48.62 6.22
C TYR A 115 -19.65 47.18 6.69
N LEU A 116 -20.18 46.81 7.86
CA LEU A 116 -20.00 45.48 8.43
C LEU A 116 -20.58 44.39 7.52
N ASP A 117 -21.76 44.65 6.93
CA ASP A 117 -22.39 43.70 6.00
C ASP A 117 -21.54 43.48 4.74
N TRP A 118 -20.96 44.55 4.21
CA TRP A 118 -20.05 44.45 3.06
C TRP A 118 -18.76 43.71 3.42
N ALA A 119 -18.13 44.05 4.56
CA ALA A 119 -16.92 43.39 5.03
C ALA A 119 -17.13 41.89 5.30
N GLN A 120 -18.31 41.49 5.81
CA GLN A 120 -18.66 40.09 5.99
C GLN A 120 -18.70 39.34 4.65
N LEU A 121 -19.17 39.97 3.58
CA LEU A 121 -19.22 39.36 2.25
C LEU A 121 -17.82 39.23 1.63
N GLN A 122 -16.95 40.20 1.87
CA GLN A 122 -15.54 40.11 1.50
C GLN A 122 -14.84 38.96 2.23
N ALA A 123 -15.13 38.77 3.52
CA ALA A 123 -14.64 37.64 4.31
C ALA A 123 -15.11 36.31 3.72
N GLN A 124 -16.42 36.16 3.43
CA GLN A 124 -16.96 34.96 2.79
C GLN A 124 -16.30 34.66 1.44
N ARG A 125 -16.02 35.69 0.63
CA ARG A 125 -15.32 35.53 -0.65
C ARG A 125 -13.86 35.10 -0.45
N SER A 126 -13.19 35.60 0.58
CA SER A 126 -11.85 35.15 0.97
C SER A 126 -11.86 33.69 1.41
N ASP A 127 -12.80 33.32 2.28
CA ASP A 127 -12.96 31.95 2.78
C ASP A 127 -13.24 30.96 1.64
N ALA A 128 -14.11 31.33 0.70
CA ALA A 128 -14.40 30.50 -0.48
C ALA A 128 -13.15 30.30 -1.38
N ARG A 129 -12.26 31.29 -1.47
CA ARG A 129 -10.98 31.12 -2.19
C ARG A 129 -10.03 30.19 -1.45
N GLN A 130 -9.98 30.26 -0.12
CA GLN A 130 -9.19 29.35 0.70
C GLN A 130 -9.71 27.91 0.59
N GLN A 131 -11.03 27.72 0.60
CA GLN A 131 -11.67 26.42 0.38
C GLN A 131 -11.34 25.86 -1.01
N GLN A 132 -11.42 26.69 -2.07
CA GLN A 132 -11.02 26.26 -3.41
C GLN A 132 -9.54 25.83 -3.45
N LEU A 133 -8.65 26.57 -2.80
CA LEU A 133 -7.24 26.22 -2.72
C LEU A 133 -7.03 24.90 -1.98
N ALA A 134 -7.70 24.71 -0.85
CA ALA A 134 -7.64 23.46 -0.09
C ALA A 134 -8.13 22.26 -0.92
N ALA A 135 -9.25 22.40 -1.65
CA ALA A 135 -9.74 21.37 -2.55
C ALA A 135 -8.74 21.08 -3.69
N ALA A 136 -8.08 22.10 -4.25
CA ALA A 136 -7.06 21.90 -5.27
C ALA A 136 -5.82 21.16 -4.73
N LEU A 137 -5.43 21.44 -3.48
CA LEU A 137 -4.36 20.71 -2.80
C LEU A 137 -4.75 19.26 -2.53
N GLU A 138 -5.98 18.98 -2.09
CA GLU A 138 -6.46 17.61 -1.90
C GLU A 138 -6.47 16.83 -3.22
N ALA A 139 -6.90 17.45 -4.32
CA ALA A 139 -6.83 16.83 -5.65
C ALA A 139 -5.39 16.47 -6.03
N GLN A 140 -4.43 17.37 -5.82
CA GLN A 140 -3.02 17.10 -6.09
C GLN A 140 -2.46 15.98 -5.21
N THR A 141 -2.75 16.00 -3.91
CA THR A 141 -2.33 14.96 -2.96
C THR A 141 -2.88 13.60 -3.33
N ALA A 142 -4.18 13.53 -3.65
CA ALA A 142 -4.82 12.29 -4.09
C ALA A 142 -4.24 11.78 -5.43
N LEU A 143 -3.90 12.67 -6.36
CA LEU A 143 -3.24 12.30 -7.61
C LEU A 143 -1.84 11.71 -7.36
N ILE A 144 -1.04 12.31 -6.49
CA ILE A 144 0.28 11.80 -6.10
C ILE A 144 0.14 10.40 -5.48
N GLU A 145 -0.88 10.17 -4.66
CA GLU A 145 -1.12 8.86 -4.06
C GLU A 145 -1.50 7.79 -5.12
N ILE A 146 -2.33 8.15 -6.10
CA ILE A 146 -2.63 7.27 -7.25
C ILE A 146 -1.34 6.91 -8.00
N GLN A 147 -0.47 7.89 -8.26
CA GLN A 147 0.81 7.65 -8.94
C GLN A 147 1.73 6.73 -8.12
N ARG A 148 1.80 6.95 -6.81
CA ARG A 148 2.58 6.12 -5.88
C ARG A 148 2.11 4.67 -5.87
N LEU A 149 0.79 4.43 -5.90
CA LEU A 149 0.18 3.09 -5.89
C LEU A 149 0.26 2.39 -7.25
N THR A 150 0.25 3.14 -8.36
CA THR A 150 0.30 2.59 -9.73
C THR A 150 1.72 2.47 -10.28
N GLY A 151 2.70 3.17 -9.69
CA GLY A 151 4.07 3.24 -10.19
C GLY A 151 4.20 4.02 -11.50
N GLN A 152 3.15 4.75 -11.92
CA GLN A 152 3.12 5.52 -13.15
C GLN A 152 3.21 7.02 -12.83
N PRO A 153 4.32 7.70 -13.16
CA PRO A 153 4.38 9.14 -13.06
C PRO A 153 3.52 9.79 -14.16
N PHE A 154 2.59 10.68 -13.81
CA PHE A 154 2.05 11.64 -14.78
C PHE A 154 2.97 12.85 -14.84
N VAL A 155 4.20 12.65 -15.28
CA VAL A 155 5.00 13.77 -15.79
C VAL A 155 4.50 13.95 -17.21
N ALA A 156 3.78 15.05 -17.50
CA ALA A 156 3.60 15.44 -18.89
C ALA A 156 5.00 15.58 -19.48
N ASP A 157 5.32 14.80 -20.52
CA ASP A 157 6.60 14.87 -21.21
C ASP A 157 6.80 16.30 -21.76
N SER A 158 7.39 17.18 -20.95
CA SER A 158 7.83 18.51 -21.34
C SER A 158 8.98 18.49 -22.35
N THR A 159 9.38 17.32 -22.83
CA THR A 159 10.48 17.10 -23.78
C THR A 159 10.04 17.04 -25.24
N ALA A 160 8.74 17.14 -25.55
CA ALA A 160 8.26 17.19 -26.94
C ALA A 160 8.29 18.60 -27.60
N GLN A 161 8.90 19.61 -26.95
CA GLN A 161 9.16 20.93 -27.54
C GLN A 161 10.67 21.24 -27.59
N VAL A 162 11.47 20.31 -28.09
CA VAL A 162 12.73 20.66 -28.75
C VAL A 162 12.84 19.80 -30.02
N GLY A 163 12.36 20.35 -31.12
CA GLY A 163 12.58 19.86 -32.47
C GLY A 163 12.93 21.05 -33.38
N PRO A 164 13.82 20.85 -34.36
CA PRO A 164 14.88 21.75 -34.81
C PRO A 164 14.46 23.09 -35.42
#